data_AF-A0A9K3GRG9-F1
#
_entry.id   AF-A0A9K3GRG9-F1
#
_cell.length_a   1.000
_cell.length_b   1.000
_cell.length_c   1.000
_cell.angle_alpha   90.00
_cell.angle_beta   90.00
_cell.angle_gamma   90.00
#
_symmetry.space_group_name_H-M   'P 1'
#
loop_
_entity.id
_entity.type
_entity.pdbx_description
1 polymer ?
#
loop_
_entity_poly.entity_id
_entity_poly.type
_entity_poly.pdbx_seq_one_letter_code
_entity_poly.pdbx_strand_id
1 'polypeptide(L)'
;GIDMWSVGCILGEIYLGQAMFPGTSTMNQLDKIIEITGRPSAEDMQSIQSPFAHTMLESLPPSRPRPLSDIIPSAPADAIDLMQKILTFNPDKRLSCHDILRHPYLA
;
A
#
# COMPACT_ATOMS: atom_id res chain seq x y z
N GLY A 1 9.52 8.29 -2.38
CA GLY A 1 8.68 7.14 -2.74
C GLY A 1 8.77 5.98 -1.74
N ILE A 2 9.98 5.45 -1.48
CA ILE A 2 10.16 4.28 -0.60
C ILE A 2 9.91 4.62 0.87
N ASP A 3 10.45 5.72 1.39
CA ASP A 3 10.24 6.10 2.80
C ASP A 3 8.76 6.36 3.12
N MET A 4 8.02 6.92 2.16
CA MET A 4 6.58 7.14 2.33
C MET A 4 5.83 5.82 2.46
N TRP A 5 6.21 4.79 1.70
CA TRP A 5 5.62 3.46 1.88
C TRP A 5 5.78 2.96 3.31
N SER A 6 6.99 3.07 3.86
CA SER A 6 7.28 2.69 5.25
C SER A 6 6.43 3.48 6.25
N VAL A 7 6.22 4.78 6.03
CA VAL A 7 5.32 5.61 6.86
C VAL A 7 3.89 5.09 6.82
N GLY A 8 3.37 4.72 5.63
CA GLY A 8 2.05 4.12 5.49
C GLY A 8 1.92 2.81 6.27
N CYS A 9 2.93 1.94 6.19
CA CYS A 9 2.96 0.69 6.95
C CYS A 9 2.97 0.93 8.47
N ILE A 10 3.80 1.86 8.96
CA ILE A 10 3.91 2.21 10.38
C ILE A 10 2.58 2.78 10.88
N LEU A 11 1.97 3.69 10.13
CA LEU A 11 0.67 4.27 10.50
C LEU A 11 -0.41 3.20 10.58
N GLY A 12 -0.47 2.28 9.61
CA GLY A 12 -1.39 1.15 9.66
C GLY A 12 -1.15 0.23 10.85
N GLU A 13 0.12 -0.05 11.17
CA GLU A 13 0.52 -0.87 12.31
C GLU A 13 0.12 -0.24 13.66
N ILE A 14 0.21 1.08 13.79
CA ILE A 14 -0.25 1.80 14.98
C ILE A 14 -1.74 1.55 15.24
N TYR A 15 -2.58 1.57 14.19
CA TYR A 15 -4.01 1.33 14.36
C TYR A 15 -4.38 -0.15 14.49
N LEU A 16 -3.63 -1.04 13.84
CA LEU A 16 -3.86 -2.49 13.88
C LEU A 16 -3.31 -3.15 15.15
N GLY A 17 -2.30 -2.55 15.78
CA GLY A 17 -1.53 -3.14 16.88
C GLY A 17 -0.61 -4.30 16.47
N GLN A 18 -0.44 -4.52 15.17
CA GLN A 18 0.38 -5.56 14.58
C GLN A 18 0.81 -5.17 13.16
N ALA A 19 1.81 -5.85 12.62
CA ALA A 19 2.32 -5.60 11.27
C ALA A 19 1.18 -5.59 10.24
N MET A 20 1.10 -4.51 9.47
CA MET A 20 0.06 -4.28 8.46
C MET A 20 0.11 -5.31 7.31
N PHE A 21 1.33 -5.71 6.93
CA PHE A 21 1.58 -6.70 5.89
C PHE A 21 2.44 -7.84 6.46
N PRO A 22 1.85 -8.80 7.20
CA PRO A 22 2.60 -9.86 7.87
C PRO A 22 2.89 -11.01 6.88
N GLY A 23 3.69 -10.76 5.84
CA GLY A 23 3.99 -11.77 4.83
C GLY A 23 4.99 -12.82 5.32
N THR A 24 4.74 -14.07 4.94
CA THR A 24 5.57 -15.23 5.31
C THR A 24 6.54 -15.66 4.21
N SER A 25 6.41 -15.08 3.01
CA SER A 25 7.29 -15.28 1.85
C SER A 25 7.20 -14.06 0.94
N THR A 26 8.10 -13.91 -0.03
CA THR A 26 8.04 -12.82 -1.02
C THR A 26 6.71 -12.79 -1.77
N MET A 27 6.20 -13.96 -2.19
CA MET A 27 4.94 -14.06 -2.91
C MET A 27 3.75 -13.73 -2.00
N ASN A 28 3.76 -14.19 -0.75
CA ASN A 28 2.68 -13.87 0.19
C ASN A 28 2.71 -12.39 0.61
N GLN A 29 3.89 -11.78 0.73
CA GLN A 29 4.03 -10.35 0.96
C GLN A 29 3.42 -9.55 -0.19
N LEU A 30 3.73 -9.93 -1.43
CA LEU A 30 3.19 -9.28 -2.62
C LEU A 30 1.67 -9.45 -2.73
N ASP A 31 1.14 -10.64 -2.42
CA ASP A 31 -0.30 -10.90 -2.37
C ASP A 31 -1.03 -9.94 -1.40
N LYS A 32 -0.52 -9.83 -0.16
CA LYS A 32 -1.05 -8.90 0.86
C LYS A 32 -1.00 -7.44 0.44
N ILE A 33 0.07 -7.03 -0.25
CA ILE A 33 0.20 -5.67 -0.79
C ILE A 33 -0.90 -5.41 -1.82
N ILE A 34 -1.18 -6.36 -2.71
CA ILE A 34 -2.15 -6.20 -3.78
C ILE A 34 -3.59 -6.26 -3.27
N GLU A 35 -3.87 -7.01 -2.20
CA GLU A 35 -5.17 -6.96 -1.53
C GLU A 35 -5.56 -5.53 -1.14
N ILE A 36 -4.59 -4.71 -0.74
CA ILE A 36 -4.83 -3.31 -0.33
C ILE A 36 -4.73 -2.34 -1.50
N THR A 37 -3.67 -2.46 -2.29
CA THR A 37 -3.33 -1.50 -3.35
C THR A 37 -4.09 -1.75 -4.66
N GLY A 38 -4.74 -2.91 -4.78
CA GLY A 38 -5.27 -3.42 -6.04
C GLY A 38 -4.17 -3.98 -6.94
N ARG A 39 -4.57 -4.70 -7.99
CA ARG A 39 -3.62 -5.14 -9.02
C ARG A 39 -3.09 -3.92 -9.77
N PRO A 40 -1.76 -3.77 -9.92
CA PRO A 40 -1.19 -2.64 -10.62
C PRO A 40 -1.58 -2.66 -12.10
N SER A 41 -1.76 -1.47 -12.68
CA SER A 41 -1.95 -1.33 -14.12
C SER A 41 -0.65 -1.60 -14.88
N ALA A 42 -0.73 -1.75 -16.20
CA ALA A 42 0.45 -1.89 -17.05
C ALA A 42 1.41 -0.68 -16.94
N GLU A 43 0.87 0.53 -16.74
CA GLU A 43 1.65 1.74 -16.48
C GLU A 43 2.37 1.65 -15.13
N ASP A 44 1.67 1.22 -14.09
CA ASP A 44 2.27 1.05 -12.76
C ASP A 44 3.39 0.00 -12.80
N MET A 45 3.27 -1.01 -13.64
CA MET A 45 4.29 -2.04 -13.80
C MET A 45 5.58 -1.55 -14.43
N GLN A 46 5.53 -0.53 -15.28
CA GLN A 46 6.72 0.07 -15.87
C GLN A 46 7.61 0.75 -14.83
N SER A 47 7.02 1.20 -13.70
CA SER A 47 7.75 1.85 -12.60
C SER A 47 8.64 0.90 -11.79
N ILE A 48 8.38 -0.42 -11.80
CA ILE A 48 9.05 -1.40 -10.94
C ILE A 48 10.47 -1.74 -11.43
N GLN A 49 10.83 -1.40 -12.68
CA GLN A 49 12.16 -1.61 -13.28
C GLN A 49 12.77 -3.01 -13.02
N SER A 50 11.93 -4.06 -12.98
CA SER A 50 12.36 -5.43 -12.73
C SER A 50 11.84 -6.36 -13.83
N PRO A 51 12.70 -7.19 -14.45
CA PRO A 51 12.29 -8.12 -15.50
C PRO A 51 11.38 -9.24 -14.97
N PHE A 52 11.39 -9.51 -13.66
CA PHE A 52 10.62 -10.60 -13.05
C PHE A 52 9.28 -10.16 -12.48
N ALA A 53 9.03 -8.85 -12.35
CA ALA A 53 7.85 -8.33 -11.66
C ALA A 53 6.53 -8.78 -12.30
N HIS A 54 6.47 -8.82 -13.64
CA HIS A 54 5.29 -9.28 -14.36
C HIS A 54 4.97 -10.74 -14.06
N THR A 55 5.97 -11.62 -14.19
CA THR A 55 5.83 -13.06 -13.93
C THR A 55 5.42 -13.35 -12.48
N MET A 56 5.97 -12.60 -11.52
CA MET A 56 5.56 -12.72 -10.12
C MET A 56 4.08 -12.36 -9.95
N LEU A 57 3.60 -11.26 -10.55
CA LEU A 57 2.19 -10.88 -10.44
C LEU A 57 1.22 -11.85 -11.10
N GLU A 58 1.61 -12.42 -12.25
CA GLU A 58 0.80 -13.43 -12.94
C GLU A 58 0.70 -14.74 -12.14
N SER A 59 1.73 -15.05 -11.35
CA SER A 59 1.77 -16.22 -10.48
C SER A 59 0.93 -16.06 -9.21
N LEU A 60 0.43 -14.85 -8.92
CA LEU A 60 -0.42 -14.63 -7.77
C LEU A 60 -1.84 -15.12 -8.01
N PRO A 61 -2.51 -15.61 -6.96
CA PRO A 61 -3.93 -15.92 -7.06
C PRO A 61 -4.74 -14.66 -7.47
N PRO A 62 -5.98 -14.86 -7.94
CA PRO A 62 -6.90 -13.75 -8.13
C PRO A 62 -7.02 -12.97 -6.82
N SER A 63 -6.61 -11.70 -6.85
CA SER A 63 -6.65 -10.84 -5.68
C SER A 63 -8.10 -10.53 -5.31
N ARG A 64 -8.38 -10.45 -4.02
CA ARG A 64 -9.63 -9.94 -3.47
C ARG A 64 -9.34 -8.59 -2.83
N PRO A 65 -9.63 -7.47 -3.50
CA PRO A 65 -9.40 -6.16 -2.93
C PRO A 65 -10.12 -6.01 -1.60
N ARG A 66 -9.40 -5.51 -0.60
CA ARG A 66 -9.90 -5.22 0.74
C ARG A 66 -9.67 -3.75 1.04
N PRO A 67 -10.74 -2.94 1.14
CA PRO A 67 -10.62 -1.54 1.54
C PRO A 67 -9.90 -1.41 2.87
N LEU A 68 -9.06 -0.37 3.00
CA LEU A 68 -8.36 -0.08 4.26
C LEU A 68 -9.32 0.15 5.44
N SER A 69 -10.51 0.70 5.17
CA SER A 69 -11.58 0.87 6.16
C SER A 69 -12.03 -0.46 6.78
N ASP A 70 -11.95 -1.56 6.03
CA ASP A 70 -12.38 -2.89 6.50
C ASP A 70 -11.26 -3.59 7.25
N ILE A 71 -10.00 -3.22 6.96
CA ILE A 71 -8.81 -3.74 7.63
C ILE A 71 -8.61 -3.02 8.96
N ILE A 72 -8.84 -1.70 8.98
CA ILE A 72 -8.55 -0.82 10.10
C ILE A 72 -9.80 0.03 10.43
N PRO A 73 -10.90 -0.60 10.89
CA PRO A 73 -12.18 0.10 11.12
C PRO A 73 -12.11 1.13 12.26
N SER A 74 -11.08 1.07 13.11
CA SER A 74 -10.84 2.02 14.19
C SER A 74 -10.17 3.32 13.73
N ALA A 75 -9.58 3.34 12.53
CA ALA A 75 -8.89 4.52 12.04
C ALA A 75 -9.91 5.59 11.57
N PRO A 76 -9.67 6.87 11.87
CA PRO A 76 -10.47 7.97 11.33
C PRO A 76 -10.42 8.02 9.79
N ALA A 77 -11.47 8.58 9.17
CA ALA A 77 -11.62 8.57 7.71
C ALA A 77 -10.49 9.31 6.96
N ASP A 78 -9.97 10.40 7.52
CA ASP A 78 -8.83 11.14 7.01
C ASP A 78 -7.51 10.38 7.14
N ALA A 79 -7.34 9.56 8.19
CA ALA A 79 -6.21 8.65 8.34
C ALA A 79 -6.24 7.55 7.26
N ILE A 80 -7.42 6.96 7.02
CA ILE A 80 -7.63 5.98 5.94
C ILE A 80 -7.30 6.60 4.58
N ASP A 81 -7.84 7.79 4.29
CA ASP A 81 -7.59 8.52 3.05
C ASP A 81 -6.11 8.84 2.85
N LEU A 82 -5.40 9.28 3.90
CA LEU A 82 -3.96 9.48 3.85
C LEU A 82 -3.22 8.17 3.52
N MET A 83 -3.54 7.09 4.23
CA MET A 83 -2.91 5.79 4.01
C MET A 83 -3.14 5.26 2.59
N GLN A 84 -4.33 5.44 2.02
CA GLN A 84 -4.63 5.06 0.62
C GLN A 84 -3.71 5.79 -0.37
N LYS A 85 -3.46 7.08 -0.17
CA LYS A 85 -2.58 7.91 -1.02
C LYS A 85 -1.09 7.60 -0.84
N ILE A 86 -0.70 7.07 0.32
CA ILE A 86 0.68 6.70 0.62
C ILE A 86 0.98 5.26 0.17
N LEU A 87 0.09 4.33 0.47
CA LEU A 87 0.17 2.91 0.11
C LEU A 87 -0.34 2.70 -1.32
N THR A 88 0.22 3.46 -2.26
CA THR A 88 -0.01 3.26 -3.69
C THR A 88 1.11 2.40 -4.26
N PHE A 89 0.78 1.43 -5.11
CA PHE A 89 1.77 0.49 -5.65
C PHE A 89 2.90 1.22 -6.39
N ASN A 90 2.54 2.09 -7.34
CA ASN A 90 3.49 2.88 -8.12
C ASN A 90 4.13 3.97 -7.24
N PRO A 91 5.47 3.98 -7.06
CA PRO A 91 6.15 4.93 -6.20
C PRO A 91 6.02 6.39 -6.64
N ASP A 92 5.80 6.64 -7.94
CA ASP A 92 5.68 7.98 -8.52
C ASP A 92 4.29 8.58 -8.30
N LYS A 93 3.30 7.73 -8.00
CA LYS A 93 1.92 8.14 -7.69
C LYS A 93 1.67 8.35 -6.19
N ARG A 94 2.64 8.02 -5.32
CA ARG A 94 2.52 8.18 -3.86
C ARG A 94 2.61 9.65 -3.47
N LEU A 95 1.82 10.03 -2.47
CA LEU A 95 1.90 11.38 -1.89
C LEU A 95 3.33 11.67 -1.37
N SER A 96 3.85 12.87 -1.64
CA SER A 96 5.17 13.28 -1.14
C SER A 96 5.10 13.64 0.34
N CYS A 97 6.24 13.61 1.05
CA CYS A 97 6.31 14.04 2.45
C CYS A 97 5.76 15.47 2.63
N HIS A 98 6.09 16.37 1.69
CA HIS A 98 5.64 17.76 1.70
C HIS A 98 4.12 17.88 1.60
N ASP A 99 3.48 17.05 0.78
CA ASP A 99 2.02 17.08 0.59
C ASP A 99 1.30 16.43 1.77
N ILE A 100 1.90 15.41 2.39
CA ILE A 100 1.36 14.73 3.56
C ILE A 100 1.26 15.68 4.75
N LEU A 101 2.27 16.53 4.96
CA LEU A 101 2.25 17.55 6.01
C LEU A 101 1.11 18.58 5.87
N ARG A 102 0.44 18.63 4.72
CA ARG A 102 -0.75 19.48 4.47
C ARG A 102 -2.05 18.68 4.42
N HIS A 103 -1.98 17.37 4.64
CA HIS A 103 -3.15 16.52 4.61
C HIS A 103 -4.06 16.85 5.80
N PRO A 104 -5.40 16.82 5.65
CA PRO A 104 -6.34 17.07 6.74
C PRO A 104 -6.08 16.25 8.01
N TYR A 105 -5.58 15.02 7.86
CA TYR A 105 -5.20 14.15 8.98
C TYR A 105 -4.08 14.72 9.88
N LEU A 106 -3.21 15.58 9.32
CA LEU A 106 -2.11 16.22 10.04
C LEU A 106 -2.34 17.73 10.26
N ALA A 107 -3.54 18.24 9.95
CA ALA A 107 -3.89 19.65 10.03
C ALA A 107 -4.29 20.10 11.45
#